data_AF-A0A2V8T8Y6-F1
#
_entry.id   AF-A0A2V8T8Y6-F1
#
_cell.length_a   1.000
_cell.length_b   1.000
_cell.length_c   1.000
_cell.angle_alpha   90.00
_cell.angle_beta   90.00
_cell.angle_gamma   90.00
#
_symmetry.space_group_name_H-M   'P 1'
#
loop_
_entity.id
_entity.type
_entity.pdbx_description
1 polymer ?
#
loop_
_entity_poly.entity_id
_entity_poly.type
_entity_poly.pdbx_seq_one_letter_code
_entity_poly.pdbx_strand_id
1 'polypeptide(L)'
;IGVMPAGFVMPTEVPDLWASVRVVNPIAAQFRGVHLLRTYLRLKSGVSVSQALSEMEGIDQRLAQQYPDENKGRRTVLLSLQERV
;
A
#
# COMPACT_ATOMS: atom_id res chain seq x y z
N ILE A 1 -9.32 11.02 -22.53
CA ILE A 1 -7.98 11.37 -22.01
C ILE A 1 -8.17 12.61 -21.14
N GLY A 2 -7.72 12.58 -19.89
CA GLY A 2 -7.73 13.75 -18.99
C GLY A 2 -6.30 14.24 -18.78
N VAL A 3 -6.11 15.55 -18.68
CA VAL A 3 -4.80 16.16 -18.40
C VAL A 3 -4.78 16.55 -16.93
N MET A 4 -3.83 16.01 -16.17
CA MET A 4 -3.66 16.39 -14.77
C MET A 4 -3.14 17.83 -14.69
N PRO A 5 -3.59 18.63 -13.70
CA PRO A 5 -3.02 19.96 -13.46
C PRO A 5 -1.51 19.87 -13.20
N ALA A 6 -0.76 20.87 -13.63
CA ALA A 6 0.70 20.90 -13.47
C ALA A 6 1.18 20.79 -12.00
N GLY A 7 0.32 21.18 -11.04
CA GLY A 7 0.63 21.07 -9.60
C GLY A 7 0.31 19.70 -8.99
N PHE A 8 -0.24 18.75 -9.75
CA PHE A 8 -0.48 17.42 -9.23
C PHE A 8 0.82 16.60 -9.25
N VAL A 9 1.37 16.36 -8.07
CA VAL A 9 2.61 15.61 -7.89
C VAL A 9 2.39 14.47 -6.92
N MET A 10 3.04 13.33 -7.18
CA MET A 10 3.17 12.29 -6.17
C MET A 10 4.39 12.56 -5.31
N PRO A 11 4.38 12.09 -4.06
CA PRO A 11 5.49 12.23 -3.11
C PRO A 11 6.87 11.85 -3.69
N THR A 12 6.97 10.75 -4.44
CA THR A 12 8.28 10.22 -4.84
C THR A 12 8.51 10.17 -6.35
N GLU A 13 7.49 10.42 -7.17
CA GLU A 13 7.53 10.20 -8.62
C GLU A 13 6.68 11.25 -9.34
N VAL A 14 7.09 11.64 -10.55
CA VAL A 14 6.30 12.50 -11.44
C VAL A 14 6.06 11.72 -12.72
N PRO A 15 4.95 10.99 -12.84
CA PRO A 15 4.69 10.18 -14.02
C PRO A 15 4.14 11.03 -15.17
N ASP A 16 4.55 10.71 -16.40
CA ASP A 16 4.02 11.32 -17.62
C ASP A 16 2.58 10.86 -17.93
N LEU A 17 2.20 9.66 -17.48
CA LEU A 17 0.90 9.05 -17.72
C LEU A 17 0.36 8.34 -16.48
N TRP A 18 -0.94 8.54 -16.25
CA TRP A 18 -1.73 7.76 -15.30
C TRP A 18 -2.59 6.74 -16.03
N ALA A 19 -2.50 5.48 -15.63
CA ALA A 19 -3.32 4.39 -16.15
C ALA A 19 -4.02 3.64 -15.02
N SER A 20 -5.23 3.13 -15.29
CA SER A 20 -5.93 2.28 -14.34
C SER A 20 -5.17 0.98 -14.11
N VAL A 21 -5.06 0.56 -12.85
CA VAL A 21 -4.57 -0.79 -12.52
C VAL A 21 -5.57 -1.80 -13.08
N ARG A 22 -5.09 -2.74 -13.88
CA ARG A 22 -5.88 -3.84 -14.45
C ARG A 22 -5.22 -5.17 -14.15
N VAL A 23 -6.02 -6.18 -13.83
CA VAL A 23 -5.53 -7.55 -13.72
C VAL A 23 -5.31 -8.09 -15.14
N VAL A 24 -4.06 -8.12 -15.57
CA VAL A 24 -3.67 -8.66 -16.89
C VAL A 24 -3.25 -10.13 -16.83
N ASN A 25 -2.93 -10.63 -15.63
CA ASN A 25 -2.64 -12.04 -15.37
C ASN A 25 -3.50 -12.52 -14.18
N PRO A 26 -4.64 -13.19 -14.45
CA PRO A 26 -5.55 -13.65 -13.40
C PRO A 26 -4.93 -14.71 -12.48
N ILE A 27 -4.02 -15.54 -13.00
CA ILE A 27 -3.32 -16.57 -12.22
C ILE A 27 -2.44 -15.87 -11.18
N ALA A 28 -1.58 -14.94 -11.62
CA ALA A 28 -0.70 -14.20 -10.73
C ALA A 28 -1.46 -13.36 -9.69
N ALA A 29 -2.62 -12.80 -10.05
CA ALA A 29 -3.42 -11.96 -9.18
C ALA A 29 -3.99 -12.68 -7.95
N GLN A 30 -4.04 -14.02 -7.96
CA GLN A 30 -4.49 -14.81 -6.81
C GLN A 30 -3.38 -15.00 -5.75
N PHE A 31 -2.11 -14.84 -6.13
CA PHE A 31 -0.98 -15.04 -5.22
C PHE A 31 -0.79 -13.84 -4.30
N ARG A 32 -0.69 -14.12 -2.99
CA ARG A 32 -0.44 -13.08 -1.98
C ARG A 32 1.02 -12.71 -1.82
N GLY A 33 1.94 -13.56 -2.29
CA GLY A 33 3.39 -13.32 -2.25
C GLY A 33 3.90 -12.27 -3.25
N VAL A 34 3.03 -11.65 -4.05
CA VAL A 34 3.42 -10.61 -5.01
C VAL A 34 3.20 -9.22 -4.39
N HIS A 35 4.26 -8.42 -4.30
CA HIS A 35 4.26 -7.12 -3.61
C HIS A 35 4.73 -5.97 -4.51
N LEU A 36 4.19 -5.90 -5.73
CA LEU A 36 4.59 -4.91 -6.73
C LEU A 36 3.96 -3.51 -6.53
N LEU A 37 2.92 -3.40 -5.69
CA LEU A 37 2.18 -2.16 -5.47
C LEU A 37 2.79 -1.37 -4.30
N ARG A 38 2.94 -0.06 -4.49
CA ARG A 38 3.22 0.89 -3.41
C ARG A 38 1.90 1.38 -2.80
N THR A 39 1.74 1.20 -1.50
CA THR A 39 0.51 1.58 -0.80
C THR A 39 0.69 2.92 -0.10
N TYR A 40 -0.25 3.84 -0.34
CA TYR A 40 -0.36 5.10 0.38
C TYR A 40 -1.65 5.07 1.22
N LEU A 41 -1.53 5.46 2.49
CA LEU A 41 -2.62 5.39 3.46
C LEU A 41 -2.93 6.80 3.95
N ARG A 42 -4.22 7.14 4.03
CA ARG A 42 -4.70 8.36 4.68
C ARG A 42 -5.27 8.02 6.04
N LEU A 43 -4.66 8.54 7.10
CA LEU A 43 -5.18 8.39 8.45
C LEU A 43 -6.40 9.30 8.66
N LYS A 44 -7.33 8.85 9.50
CA LYS A 44 -8.41 9.68 10.01
C LYS A 44 -7.81 10.82 10.86
N SER A 45 -8.47 11.97 10.90
CA SER A 45 -8.07 13.07 11.78
C SER A 45 -7.93 12.59 13.23
N GLY A 46 -6.82 12.98 13.87
CA GLY A 46 -6.50 12.62 15.25
C GLY A 46 -5.91 11.22 15.46
N VAL A 47 -5.81 10.39 14.42
CA VAL A 47 -5.17 9.06 14.52
C VAL A 47 -3.66 9.20 14.32
N SER A 48 -2.88 8.66 15.26
CA SER A 48 -1.42 8.63 15.14
C SER A 48 -0.94 7.47 14.25
N VAL A 49 0.29 7.58 13.73
CA VAL A 49 0.95 6.49 13.01
C VAL A 49 1.12 5.25 13.91
N SER A 50 1.38 5.45 15.21
CA SER A 50 1.52 4.34 16.16
C SER A 50 0.21 3.56 16.39
N GLN A 51 -0.93 4.26 16.46
CA GLN A 51 -2.25 3.63 16.54
C GLN A 51 -2.54 2.82 15.27
N ALA A 52 -2.28 3.42 14.11
CA ALA A 52 -2.45 2.72 12.83
C ALA A 52 -1.54 1.48 12.73
N LEU A 53 -0.30 1.55 13.22
CA LEU A 53 0.62 0.42 13.25
C LEU A 53 0.09 -0.72 14.12
N SER A 54 -0.45 -0.41 15.31
CA SER A 54 -1.03 -1.42 16.20
C SER A 54 -2.24 -2.14 15.57
N GLU A 55 -3.09 -1.42 14.83
CA GLU A 55 -4.17 -2.05 14.06
C GLU A 55 -3.63 -2.94 12.94
N MET A 56 -2.60 -2.48 12.21
CA MET A 56 -1.96 -3.25 11.15
C MET A 56 -1.30 -4.54 11.67
N GLU A 57 -0.69 -4.53 12.86
CA GLU A 57 -0.14 -5.73 13.49
C GLU A 57 -1.21 -6.80 13.72
N GLY A 58 -2.40 -6.40 14.17
CA GLY A 58 -3.54 -7.32 14.32
C GLY A 58 -4.01 -7.88 12.98
N ILE A 59 -3.98 -7.08 11.92
CA ILE A 59 -4.28 -7.54 10.55
C ILE A 59 -3.23 -8.54 10.08
N ASP A 60 -1.94 -8.23 10.23
CA ASP A 60 -0.83 -9.09 9.82
C ASP A 60 -0.89 -10.45 10.52
N GLN A 61 -1.21 -10.47 11.82
CA GLN A 61 -1.39 -11.72 12.57
C GLN A 61 -2.52 -12.59 12.00
N ARG A 62 -3.69 -11.99 11.71
CA ARG A 62 -4.81 -12.73 11.09
C ARG A 62 -4.45 -13.22 9.70
N LEU A 63 -3.75 -12.42 8.93
CA LEU A 63 -3.28 -12.80 7.59
C LEU A 63 -2.25 -13.93 7.63
N ALA A 64 -1.34 -13.92 8.60
CA ALA A 64 -0.37 -15.00 8.79
C ALA A 64 -1.04 -16.32 9.20
N GLN A 65 -2.15 -16.27 9.92
CA GLN A 65 -2.95 -17.47 10.25
C GLN A 65 -3.71 -18.00 9.03
N GLN A 66 -4.27 -17.11 8.21
CA GLN A 66 -5.09 -17.49 7.06
C GLN A 66 -4.26 -17.89 5.82
N TYR A 67 -3.07 -17.31 5.66
CA TYR A 67 -2.17 -17.52 4.52
C TYR A 67 -0.74 -17.76 5.01
N PRO A 68 -0.50 -18.90 5.70
CA PRO A 68 0.80 -19.15 6.32
C PRO A 68 1.94 -19.30 5.31
N ASP A 69 1.66 -19.75 4.08
CA ASP A 69 2.70 -19.96 3.07
C ASP A 69 3.28 -18.62 2.58
N GLU A 70 2.45 -17.59 2.39
CA GLU A 70 2.90 -16.29 1.88
C GLU A 70 3.11 -15.21 2.96
N ASN A 71 2.40 -15.29 4.09
CA ASN A 71 2.35 -14.20 5.07
C ASN A 71 2.99 -14.56 6.42
N LYS A 72 3.47 -15.79 6.63
CA LYS A 72 4.17 -16.13 7.88
C LYS A 72 5.40 -15.25 8.08
N GLY A 73 5.42 -14.53 9.19
CA GLY A 73 6.53 -13.62 9.56
C GLY A 73 6.50 -12.27 8.85
N ARG A 74 5.55 -12.02 7.96
CA ARG A 74 5.39 -10.72 7.30
C ARG A 74 4.87 -9.68 8.30
N ARG A 75 5.45 -8.48 8.27
CA ARG A 75 5.05 -7.35 9.12
C ARG A 75 4.96 -6.07 8.30
N THR A 76 3.89 -5.33 8.51
CA THR A 76 3.69 -4.00 7.95
C THR A 76 4.53 -3.01 8.73
N VAL A 77 5.21 -2.12 7.99
CA VAL A 77 5.88 -0.95 8.56
C VAL A 77 5.21 0.28 7.98
N LEU A 78 4.78 1.20 8.85
CA LEU A 78 4.21 2.47 8.45
C LEU A 78 5.26 3.57 8.64
N LEU A 79 5.38 4.42 7.63
CA LEU A 79 6.27 5.57 7.64
C LEU A 79 5.45 6.80 7.26
N SER A 80 5.68 7.92 7.94
CA SER A 80 5.04 9.18 7.58
C SER A 80 5.45 9.54 6.16
N LEU A 81 4.45 9.81 5.33
CA LEU A 81 4.71 10.20 3.95
C LEU A 81 5.45 11.53 3.90
N GLN A 82 5.04 12.50 4.73
CA GLN A 82 5.59 13.86 4.74
C GLN A 82 7.04 13.92 5.22
N GLU A 83 7.47 12.96 6.05
CA GLU A 83 8.85 12.90 6.57
C GLU A 83 9.81 12.22 5.59
N ARG A 84 9.30 11.59 4.53
CA ARG A 84 10.06 10.76 3.59
C ARG A 84 10.22 11.38 2.20
N VAL A 85 9.73 12.60 2.00
CA VAL A 85 9.86 13.40 0.79
C VAL A 85 10.75 14.61 1.06
#